data_AF-A0A060BT03-F1
#
_entry.id   AF-A0A060BT03-F1
#
_cell.length_a   1.000
_cell.length_b   1.000
_cell.length_c   1.000
_cell.angle_alpha   90.00
_cell.angle_beta   90.00
_cell.angle_gamma   90.00
#
_symmetry.space_group_name_H-M   'P 1'
#
loop_
_entity.id
_entity.type
_entity.pdbx_description
1 polymer ?
#
loop_
_entity_poly.entity_id
_entity_poly.type
_entity_poly.pdbx_seq_one_letter_code
_entity_poly.pdbx_strand_id
1 'polypeptide(L)'
;VVLAVSAKQVDIGLRPEREAGGAFSAERKTGRIDAKNMEWAFRSATGDRKSTKSPEGVVAPGDVVYVEPIGETGSDSYRLRQPPKVQGGLVAMDPHTGRVLAMVGGFSYGQSEFNRATQAMRQPGSSFKPLVYAAALDTATTPALGHHGRSGRIRLRRP
;
A
#
# COMPACT_ATOMS: atom_id res chain seq x y z
N VAL A 1 -3.78 -15.38 -15.14
CA VAL A 1 -2.77 -16.46 -15.10
C VAL A 1 -1.73 -16.16 -16.15
N VAL A 2 -0.45 -16.34 -15.84
CA VAL A 2 0.64 -16.18 -16.81
C VAL A 2 0.62 -17.36 -17.78
N LEU A 3 0.52 -17.08 -19.07
CA LEU A 3 0.47 -18.09 -20.13
C LEU A 3 1.87 -18.36 -20.70
N ALA A 4 2.63 -17.30 -20.95
CA ALA A 4 3.99 -17.38 -21.44
C ALA A 4 4.83 -16.19 -20.93
N VAL A 5 6.13 -16.41 -20.81
CA VAL A 5 7.08 -15.40 -20.35
C VAL A 5 8.24 -15.34 -21.33
N SER A 6 8.69 -14.12 -21.62
CA SER A 6 9.89 -13.85 -22.42
C SER A 6 10.69 -12.74 -21.78
N ALA A 7 11.93 -12.55 -22.23
CA ALA A 7 12.78 -11.46 -21.77
C ALA A 7 12.18 -10.05 -21.99
N LYS A 8 11.20 -9.87 -22.89
CA LYS A 8 10.62 -8.55 -23.23
C LYS A 8 9.19 -8.36 -22.75
N GLN A 9 8.41 -9.43 -22.63
CA GLN A 9 6.98 -9.36 -22.33
C GLN A 9 6.47 -10.63 -21.63
N VAL A 10 5.29 -10.52 -21.03
CA VAL A 10 4.53 -11.60 -20.40
C VAL A 10 3.15 -11.65 -21.04
N ASP A 11 2.75 -12.81 -21.54
CA ASP A 11 1.39 -13.04 -22.03
C ASP A 11 0.54 -13.61 -20.90
N ILE A 12 -0.65 -13.04 -20.71
CA ILE A 12 -1.54 -13.35 -19.59
C ILE A 12 -2.95 -13.71 -20.08
N GLY A 13 -3.57 -14.64 -19.38
CA GLY A 13 -5.01 -14.92 -19.48
C GLY A 13 -5.75 -14.22 -18.34
N LEU A 14 -6.80 -13.48 -18.67
CA LEU A 14 -7.64 -12.78 -17.71
C LEU A 14 -8.68 -13.75 -17.12
N ARG A 15 -9.10 -13.47 -15.89
CA ARG A 15 -10.20 -14.22 -15.27
C ARG A 15 -11.49 -13.89 -16.03
N PRO A 16 -12.24 -14.88 -16.54
CA PRO A 16 -13.50 -14.62 -17.22
C PRO A 16 -14.47 -13.88 -16.30
N GLU A 17 -15.26 -13.00 -16.89
CA GLU A 17 -16.34 -12.33 -16.17
C GLU A 17 -17.40 -13.33 -15.71
N ARG A 18 -18.08 -12.99 -14.63
CA ARG A 18 -19.15 -13.81 -14.07
C ARG A 18 -20.47 -13.29 -14.60
N GLU A 19 -21.22 -14.15 -15.29
CA GLU A 19 -22.55 -13.83 -15.80
C GLU A 19 -23.55 -13.70 -14.64
N ALA A 20 -24.70 -13.07 -14.90
CA ALA A 20 -25.75 -12.84 -13.90
C ALA A 20 -26.24 -14.14 -13.21
N GLY A 21 -26.12 -15.30 -13.89
CA GLY A 21 -26.43 -16.62 -13.33
C GLY A 21 -25.31 -17.26 -12.49
N GLY A 22 -24.19 -16.58 -12.28
CA GLY A 22 -23.05 -17.08 -11.50
C GLY A 22 -22.11 -18.02 -12.26
N ALA A 23 -22.42 -18.35 -13.51
CA ALA A 23 -21.52 -19.03 -14.43
C ALA A 23 -20.40 -18.08 -14.89
N PHE A 24 -19.26 -18.65 -15.31
CA PHE A 24 -18.20 -17.88 -15.96
C PHE A 24 -18.49 -17.78 -17.45
N SER A 25 -18.28 -16.59 -18.03
CA SER A 25 -18.35 -16.42 -19.48
C SER A 25 -17.38 -17.37 -20.18
N ALA A 26 -17.82 -17.92 -21.32
CA ALA A 26 -17.00 -18.76 -22.19
C ALA A 26 -15.86 -17.97 -22.87
N GLU A 27 -15.97 -16.64 -22.92
CA GLU A 27 -14.99 -15.77 -23.54
C GLU A 27 -13.68 -15.75 -22.75
N ARG A 28 -12.58 -16.07 -23.45
CA ARG A 28 -11.22 -16.03 -22.88
C ARG A 28 -10.52 -14.78 -23.39
N LYS A 29 -10.47 -13.76 -22.55
CA LYS A 29 -9.69 -12.55 -22.82
C LYS A 29 -8.24 -12.77 -22.42
N THR A 30 -7.33 -12.39 -23.30
CA THR A 30 -5.89 -12.38 -23.06
C THR A 30 -5.38 -10.96 -22.98
N GLY A 31 -4.18 -10.78 -22.46
CA GLY A 31 -3.49 -9.50 -22.42
C GLY A 31 -1.99 -9.69 -22.42
N ARG A 32 -1.27 -8.57 -22.49
CA ARG A 32 0.19 -8.54 -22.48
C ARG A 32 0.70 -7.53 -21.47
N ILE A 33 1.77 -7.90 -20.77
CA ILE A 33 2.55 -7.00 -19.92
C ILE A 33 3.93 -6.84 -20.56
N ASP A 34 4.25 -5.63 -21.04
CA ASP A 34 5.61 -5.32 -21.46
C ASP A 34 6.55 -5.22 -20.25
N ALA A 35 7.84 -5.55 -20.41
CA ALA A 35 8.82 -5.47 -19.34
C ALA A 35 8.86 -4.08 -18.65
N LYS A 36 8.68 -3.01 -19.42
CA LYS A 36 8.58 -1.61 -18.92
C LYS A 36 7.44 -1.41 -17.90
N ASN A 37 6.36 -2.20 -18.01
CA ASN A 37 5.17 -2.09 -17.15
C ASN A 37 5.28 -2.95 -15.88
N MET A 38 6.43 -3.57 -15.62
CA MET A 38 6.69 -4.37 -14.43
C MET A 38 8.09 -4.17 -13.83
N GLU A 39 8.82 -3.12 -14.23
CA GLU A 39 10.20 -2.87 -13.78
C GLU A 39 10.35 -2.77 -12.26
N TRP A 40 9.30 -2.34 -11.56
CA TRP A 40 9.29 -2.27 -10.10
C TRP A 40 9.55 -3.65 -9.46
N ALA A 41 9.10 -4.73 -10.11
CA ALA A 41 9.20 -6.11 -9.64
C ALA A 41 10.57 -6.75 -9.93
N PHE A 42 11.45 -6.07 -10.67
CA PHE A 42 12.82 -6.53 -10.92
C PHE A 42 13.71 -6.41 -9.69
N ARG A 43 13.32 -5.56 -8.73
CA ARG A 43 14.06 -5.36 -7.49
C ARG A 43 13.71 -6.43 -6.47
N SER A 44 14.72 -6.98 -5.81
CA SER A 44 14.50 -7.92 -4.70
C SER A 44 13.80 -7.22 -3.53
N ALA A 45 12.72 -7.82 -3.04
CA ALA A 45 11.99 -7.34 -1.86
C ALA A 45 12.80 -7.49 -0.56
N THR A 46 13.82 -8.36 -0.53
CA THR A 46 14.62 -8.68 0.66
C THR A 46 15.79 -7.71 0.86
N GLY A 47 15.95 -6.71 -0.01
CA GLY A 47 17.08 -5.76 0.04
C GLY A 47 18.39 -6.33 -0.49
N ASP A 48 18.38 -7.55 -1.02
CA ASP A 48 19.53 -8.13 -1.71
C ASP A 48 19.82 -7.40 -3.02
N ARG A 49 21.11 -7.21 -3.33
CA ARG A 49 21.57 -6.60 -4.59
C ARG A 49 21.28 -7.44 -5.85
N LYS A 50 20.72 -8.64 -5.70
CA LYS A 50 20.32 -9.50 -6.83
C LYS A 50 18.99 -9.00 -7.40
N SER A 51 19.08 -7.98 -8.25
CA SER A 51 17.97 -7.54 -9.10
C SER A 51 17.91 -8.41 -10.34
N THR A 52 16.73 -8.95 -10.65
CA THR A 52 16.44 -9.55 -11.95
C THR A 52 16.45 -8.44 -13.02
N LYS A 53 16.74 -8.76 -14.29
CA LYS A 53 16.73 -7.78 -15.41
C LYS A 53 15.65 -8.06 -16.47
N SER A 54 14.89 -9.14 -16.32
CA SER A 54 13.90 -9.60 -17.29
C SER A 54 12.66 -10.17 -16.61
N PRO A 55 11.49 -10.19 -17.28
CA PRO A 55 10.27 -10.79 -16.71
C PRO A 55 10.41 -12.26 -16.28
N GLU A 56 11.28 -13.03 -16.94
CA GLU A 56 11.57 -14.44 -16.66
C GLU A 56 12.08 -14.69 -15.24
N GLY A 57 12.78 -13.72 -14.66
CA GLY A 57 13.25 -13.80 -13.27
C GLY A 57 12.25 -13.26 -12.24
N VAL A 58 11.03 -12.92 -12.65
CA VAL A 58 9.96 -12.39 -11.77
C VAL A 58 8.77 -13.33 -11.71
N VAL A 59 8.33 -13.85 -12.85
CA VAL A 59 7.13 -14.69 -12.99
C VAL A 59 7.43 -15.91 -13.85
N ALA A 60 6.71 -16.99 -13.59
CA ALA A 60 6.74 -18.22 -14.37
C ALA A 60 5.36 -18.49 -15.03
N PRO A 61 5.32 -19.22 -16.16
CA PRO A 61 4.06 -19.74 -16.70
C PRO A 61 3.29 -20.53 -15.63
N GLY A 62 1.99 -20.26 -15.51
CA GLY A 62 1.13 -20.82 -14.46
C GLY A 62 0.89 -19.88 -13.27
N ASP A 63 1.69 -18.83 -13.08
CA ASP A 63 1.52 -17.91 -11.95
C ASP A 63 0.18 -17.14 -12.00
N VAL A 64 -0.42 -16.95 -10.83
CA VAL A 64 -1.61 -16.10 -10.65
C VAL A 64 -1.16 -14.73 -10.19
N VAL A 65 -1.28 -13.75 -11.09
CA VAL A 65 -0.86 -12.36 -10.85
C VAL A 65 -2.02 -11.39 -10.96
N TYR A 66 -1.91 -10.26 -10.27
CA TYR A 66 -2.83 -9.14 -10.43
C TYR A 66 -2.32 -8.19 -11.50
N VAL A 67 -3.23 -7.72 -12.33
CA VAL A 67 -2.91 -6.84 -13.46
C VAL A 67 -3.93 -5.71 -13.54
N GLU A 68 -3.51 -4.61 -14.13
CA GLU A 68 -4.37 -3.45 -14.37
C GLU A 68 -4.20 -3.02 -15.83
N PRO A 69 -5.30 -2.74 -16.56
CA PRO A 69 -5.22 -2.31 -17.95
C PRO A 69 -4.54 -0.94 -18.06
N ILE A 70 -3.81 -0.73 -19.16
CA ILE A 70 -3.14 0.54 -19.47
C ILE A 70 -3.68 1.08 -20.78
N GLY A 71 -4.34 2.24 -20.73
CA GLY A 71 -4.90 2.91 -21.90
C GLY A 71 -6.42 2.90 -21.87
N GLU A 72 -7.03 3.01 -23.05
CA GLU A 72 -8.48 3.01 -23.20
C GLU A 72 -9.08 1.61 -22.99
N THR A 73 -10.38 1.60 -22.71
CA THR A 73 -11.16 0.38 -22.45
C THR A 73 -11.15 -0.50 -23.71
N GLY A 74 -10.48 -1.65 -23.64
CA GLY A 74 -10.31 -2.56 -24.78
C GLY A 74 -8.87 -2.72 -25.27
N SER A 75 -7.91 -2.04 -24.66
CA SER A 75 -6.48 -2.29 -24.93
C SER A 75 -6.00 -3.59 -24.29
N ASP A 76 -5.21 -4.36 -25.04
CA ASP A 76 -4.60 -5.61 -24.55
C ASP A 76 -3.31 -5.37 -23.73
N SER A 77 -3.03 -4.12 -23.36
CA SER A 77 -1.84 -3.76 -22.58
C SER A 77 -2.16 -3.67 -21.10
N TYR A 78 -1.35 -4.32 -20.28
CA TYR A 78 -1.52 -4.42 -18.83
C TYR A 78 -0.22 -4.08 -18.11
N ARG A 79 -0.35 -3.62 -16.86
CA ARG A 79 0.75 -3.50 -15.89
C ARG A 79 0.61 -4.52 -14.78
N LEU A 80 1.76 -5.02 -14.30
CA LEU A 80 1.81 -5.89 -13.14
C LEU A 80 1.50 -5.10 -11.87
N ARG A 81 0.59 -5.62 -11.04
CA ARG A 81 0.21 -5.04 -9.75
C ARG A 81 0.44 -6.05 -8.63
N GLN A 82 0.70 -5.51 -7.45
CA GLN A 82 0.78 -6.30 -6.22
C GLN A 82 -0.15 -5.67 -5.17
N PRO A 83 -1.09 -6.44 -4.61
CA PRO A 83 -1.83 -6.01 -3.44
C PRO A 83 -0.85 -5.70 -2.30
N PRO A 84 -0.92 -4.51 -1.69
CA PRO A 84 -0.02 -4.15 -0.61
C PRO A 84 -0.28 -5.06 0.60
N LYS A 85 0.80 -5.61 1.17
CA LYS A 85 0.74 -6.34 2.45
C LYS A 85 0.52 -5.39 3.63
N VAL A 86 1.06 -4.17 3.52
CA VAL A 86 0.91 -3.12 4.53
C VAL A 86 -0.50 -2.55 4.46
N GLN A 87 -1.06 -2.23 5.62
CA GLN A 87 -2.37 -1.64 5.78
C GLN A 87 -2.26 -0.26 6.44
N GLY A 88 -3.27 0.57 6.24
CA GLY A 88 -3.38 1.89 6.86
C GLY A 88 -4.83 2.25 7.17
N GLY A 89 -5.02 3.38 7.83
CA GLY A 89 -6.31 3.98 8.06
C GLY A 89 -6.21 5.50 7.90
N LEU A 90 -7.28 6.14 7.45
CA LEU A 90 -7.37 7.58 7.27
C LEU A 90 -8.73 8.07 7.75
N VAL A 91 -8.73 9.19 8.47
CA VAL A 91 -9.93 9.96 8.80
C VAL A 91 -9.66 11.42 8.48
N ALA A 92 -10.57 12.07 7.77
CA ALA A 92 -10.58 13.51 7.56
C ALA A 92 -11.78 14.11 8.30
N MET A 93 -11.55 15.15 9.09
CA MET A 93 -12.59 15.80 9.90
C MET A 93 -12.53 17.32 9.75
N ASP A 94 -13.70 17.95 9.84
CA ASP A 94 -13.81 19.39 10.08
C ASP A 94 -13.46 19.67 11.56
N PRO A 95 -12.40 20.45 11.86
CA PRO A 95 -11.95 20.70 13.22
C PRO A 95 -12.90 21.61 14.02
N HIS A 96 -13.76 22.39 13.38
CA HIS A 96 -14.69 23.30 14.06
C HIS A 96 -15.98 22.58 14.47
N THR A 97 -16.46 21.63 13.66
CA THR A 97 -17.72 20.93 13.89
C THR A 97 -17.56 19.48 14.34
N GLY A 98 -16.37 18.90 14.17
CA GLY A 98 -16.10 17.48 14.43
C GLY A 98 -16.68 16.53 13.37
N ARG A 99 -17.23 17.04 12.26
CA ARG A 99 -17.84 16.20 11.22
C ARG A 99 -16.77 15.41 10.46
N VAL A 100 -17.02 14.11 10.27
CA VAL A 100 -16.18 13.26 9.42
C VAL A 100 -16.54 13.50 7.95
N LEU A 101 -15.54 13.94 7.17
CA LEU A 101 -15.67 14.19 5.74
C LEU A 101 -15.32 12.95 4.92
N ALA A 102 -14.36 12.16 5.40
CA ALA A 102 -13.95 10.91 4.77
C ALA A 102 -13.37 9.95 5.81
N MET A 103 -13.59 8.64 5.61
CA MET A 103 -13.02 7.58 6.45
C MET A 103 -12.66 6.36 5.59
N VAL A 104 -11.43 5.88 5.74
CA VAL A 104 -10.90 4.69 5.07
C VAL A 104 -10.23 3.79 6.11
N GLY A 105 -10.72 2.56 6.26
CA GLY A 105 -10.26 1.60 7.28
C GLY A 105 -9.17 0.61 6.85
N GLY A 106 -8.83 0.58 5.55
CA GLY A 106 -7.89 -0.38 4.98
C GLY A 106 -7.82 -0.28 3.46
N PHE A 107 -6.94 -1.07 2.85
CA PHE A 107 -6.72 -1.07 1.39
C PHE A 107 -7.96 -1.51 0.59
N SER A 108 -8.70 -2.50 1.08
CA SER A 108 -9.89 -3.03 0.41
C SER A 108 -10.86 -3.62 1.43
N TYR A 109 -12.10 -3.12 1.43
CA TYR A 109 -13.16 -3.62 2.30
C TYR A 109 -13.48 -5.09 2.03
N GLY A 110 -13.53 -5.49 0.74
CA GLY A 110 -13.77 -6.88 0.35
C GLY A 110 -12.66 -7.86 0.75
N GLN A 111 -11.46 -7.37 1.12
CA GLN A 111 -10.41 -8.20 1.72
C GLN A 111 -10.48 -8.20 3.25
N SER A 112 -10.90 -7.09 3.86
CA SER A 112 -10.99 -6.94 5.31
C SER A 112 -11.96 -5.82 5.67
N GLU A 113 -13.01 -6.16 6.40
CA GLU A 113 -14.02 -5.21 6.89
C GLU A 113 -13.57 -4.46 8.16
N PHE A 114 -12.41 -4.82 8.71
CA PHE A 114 -11.87 -4.22 9.93
C PHE A 114 -11.44 -2.77 9.70
N ASN A 115 -12.04 -1.83 10.45
CA ASN A 115 -11.81 -0.41 10.27
C ASN A 115 -10.64 0.08 11.15
N ARG A 116 -9.44 0.13 10.55
CA ARG A 116 -8.23 0.59 11.25
C ARG A 116 -8.24 2.06 11.61
N ALA A 117 -9.11 2.86 11.01
CA ALA A 117 -9.22 4.28 11.29
C ALA A 117 -9.79 4.55 12.70
N THR A 118 -10.62 3.63 13.22
CA THR A 118 -11.28 3.77 14.52
C THR A 118 -10.99 2.63 15.50
N GLN A 119 -10.71 1.42 15.02
CA GLN A 119 -10.58 0.23 15.86
C GLN A 119 -9.13 -0.17 16.13
N ALA A 120 -8.18 0.29 15.31
CA ALA A 120 -6.78 -0.12 15.46
C ALA A 120 -6.02 0.79 16.43
N MET A 121 -5.82 0.31 17.65
CA MET A 121 -4.95 0.98 18.63
C MET A 121 -3.47 0.80 18.25
N ARG A 122 -2.76 1.90 18.01
CA ARG A 122 -1.33 1.93 17.64
C ARG A 122 -0.59 3.01 18.43
N GLN A 123 0.69 2.77 18.70
CA GLN A 123 1.55 3.79 19.31
C GLN A 123 1.67 4.98 18.33
N PRO A 124 1.31 6.21 18.74
CA PRO A 124 1.35 7.39 17.85
C PRO A 124 2.79 7.90 17.61
N GLY A 125 3.73 7.54 18.48
CA GLY A 125 5.12 7.99 18.40
C GLY A 125 5.25 9.52 18.41
N SER A 126 6.12 10.06 17.56
CA SER A 126 6.39 11.49 17.50
C SER A 126 5.18 12.34 17.09
N SER A 127 4.15 11.76 16.48
CA SER A 127 2.92 12.48 16.12
C SER A 127 2.16 12.99 17.35
N PHE A 128 2.46 12.50 18.55
CA PHE A 128 1.86 12.98 19.81
C PHE A 128 2.55 14.22 20.39
N LYS A 129 3.77 14.56 19.93
CA LYS A 129 4.56 15.68 20.47
C LYS A 129 3.83 17.04 20.45
N PRO A 130 3.03 17.41 19.44
CA PRO A 130 2.31 18.69 19.45
C PRO A 130 1.44 18.88 20.70
N LEU A 131 0.83 17.81 21.23
CA LEU A 131 0.03 17.88 22.46
C LEU A 131 0.90 18.13 23.69
N VAL A 132 2.07 17.49 23.77
CA VAL A 132 3.04 17.70 24.85
C VAL A 132 3.58 19.13 24.84
N TYR A 133 3.89 19.68 23.66
CA TYR A 133 4.34 21.06 23.54
C TYR A 133 3.22 22.07 23.83
N ALA A 134 1.99 21.81 23.38
CA ALA A 134 0.85 22.67 23.70
C ALA A 134 0.66 22.80 25.23
N ALA A 135 0.72 21.68 25.96
CA ALA A 135 0.67 21.71 27.42
C ALA A 135 1.82 22.51 28.05
N ALA A 136 3.04 22.39 27.51
CA ALA A 136 4.19 23.15 28.00
C ALA A 136 4.10 24.67 27.74
N LEU A 137 3.49 25.06 26.62
CA LEU A 137 3.20 26.46 26.30
C LEU A 137 2.10 27.01 27.23
N ASP A 138 1.07 26.21 27.51
CA ASP A 138 -0.06 26.57 28.39
C ASP A 138 0.39 26.82 29.83
N THR A 139 1.42 26.10 30.31
CA THR A 139 1.97 26.25 31.67
C THR A 139 3.12 27.25 31.80
N ALA A 140 3.19 28.29 30.94
CA ALA A 140 4.13 29.43 31.01
C ALA A 140 5.48 29.33 30.26
N THR A 141 5.58 28.57 29.16
CA THR A 141 6.78 28.63 28.30
C THR A 141 6.50 29.45 27.04
N THR A 142 7.15 30.60 26.87
CA THR A 142 7.09 31.38 25.61
C THR A 142 7.80 30.62 24.48
N PRO A 143 7.35 30.71 23.20
CA PRO A 143 7.88 29.91 22.08
C PRO A 143 9.37 30.12 21.74
N ALA A 144 10.03 31.11 22.37
CA ALA A 144 11.40 31.53 22.09
C ALA A 144 12.46 30.84 22.95
N LEU A 145 12.09 29.97 23.90
CA LEU A 145 13.07 29.35 24.79
C LEU A 145 13.76 28.16 24.10
N GLY A 146 14.98 28.39 23.60
CA GLY A 146 15.81 27.39 22.94
C GLY A 146 16.09 26.18 23.84
N HIS A 147 15.50 25.03 23.50
CA HIS A 147 15.78 23.78 24.20
C HIS A 147 17.13 23.22 23.69
N HIS A 148 18.18 23.31 24.52
CA HIS A 148 19.45 22.64 24.25
C HIS A 148 19.26 21.12 24.31
N GLY A 149 19.46 20.44 23.18
CA GLY A 149 19.41 18.97 23.08
C GLY A 149 20.56 18.33 23.84
N ARG A 150 20.43 18.16 25.15
CA ARG A 150 21.34 17.34 25.96
C ARG A 150 20.77 15.92 26.08
N SER A 151 21.65 14.93 25.94
CA SER A 151 21.32 13.51 26.14
C SER A 151 20.73 13.28 27.54
N GLY A 152 19.42 13.06 27.60
CA GLY A 152 18.70 12.78 28.84
C GLY A 152 18.91 11.32 29.25
N ARG A 153 19.85 11.07 30.17
CA ARG A 153 20.04 9.75 30.79
C ARG A 153 19.10 9.61 31.99
N ILE A 154 17.93 9.01 31.80
CA ILE A 154 17.04 8.62 32.90
C ILE A 154 17.69 7.42 33.62
N ARG A 155 18.33 7.67 34.77
CA ARG A 155 18.77 6.59 35.66
C ARG A 155 17.58 6.13 36.48
N LEU A 156 17.05 4.95 36.15
CA LEU A 156 16.14 4.24 37.04
C LEU A 156 16.93 3.83 38.30
N ARG A 157 16.64 4.49 39.42
CA ARG A 157 17.13 4.05 40.72
C ARG A 157 16.28 2.83 41.11
N ARG A 158 16.89 1.64 41.08
CA ARG A 158 16.25 0.44 41.61
C ARG A 158 16.19 0.52 43.15
N PRO A 159 15.15 -0.05 43.79
CA PRO A 159 15.00 -0.06 45.24
C PRO A 159 16.14 -0.83 45.92
#